data_AF-A0A943PZR8-F1
#
_entry.id   AF-A0A943PZR8-F1
#
_cell.length_a   1.000
_cell.length_b   1.000
_cell.length_c   1.000
_cell.angle_alpha   90.00
_cell.angle_beta   90.00
_cell.angle_gamma   90.00
#
_symmetry.space_group_name_H-M   'P 1'
#
loop_
_entity.id
_entity.type
_entity.pdbx_description
1 polymer ?
#
loop_
_entity_poly.entity_id
_entity_poly.type
_entity_poly.pdbx_seq_one_letter_code
_entity_poly.pdbx_strand_id
1 'polypeptide(L)'
;MNLKIENTASSKEVSKTTAADTDKLKKEAKARGEYIVSVSGDEKGLSAIAKKFGMSLTDFKNMTGLTKDALQKGQVIKNVPTAKIESGMGIAALARKNGMTLKELTALNGIKENYKPQKGEYFYVYPQKQKSSPEKTAKKVLPNSTPEAKPKKETKPAATKLSASEIATKLEEATDDYKGAVGKEAFDSVFKQINKDNVIDVVNNFKEKYDKSLINMISDEWSSDKDVRKKAMTKIFDLVAEKTKNSSKELREEFIKELNDEFDSWGFVSTKKMDKMINGMINPEEAYGKVNKSGKKRTDNTGSNASHLSGKVYPNEIFYSTNGGKSKDITPTTMTTIKDREGNYVNAGTLKSWALSSGKKDEGFKDVKDPFIMRPLPNYNTETKKLEAVTEVLDPISEGNLSGKVVILNPGHGGYQQNNGFFDAGTVLSVKNAEGKEMPIEEWRVAQSYVEKISDNLRNRGAQVVIVSGAVRNGGMAAQEYLENMLAGKKGDDNVREVISSTDKSDMLFLSVHVESAKSKPDEKFCTVRYTKDIDKELADNINKHVKQGFISLTPNTASDNLYVNRAAKGITSSLLEIGNIANENITNSLLSDYDQKKYANCIANAIEETMLN
;
A
#
# COMPACT_ATOMS: atom_id res chain seq x y z
N MET A 1 -7.02 42.09 -10.24
CA MET A 1 -5.89 42.16 -11.19
C MET A 1 -5.70 40.79 -11.82
N ASN A 2 -6.01 40.68 -13.11
CA ASN A 2 -5.89 39.45 -13.89
C ASN A 2 -4.42 39.25 -14.31
N LEU A 3 -3.84 38.08 -13.99
CA LEU A 3 -2.64 37.60 -14.65
C LEU A 3 -3.08 36.61 -15.74
N LYS A 4 -3.17 37.12 -16.98
CA LYS A 4 -3.25 36.30 -18.20
C LYS A 4 -1.88 35.65 -18.42
N ILE A 5 -1.86 34.34 -18.64
CA ILE A 5 -0.70 33.65 -19.22
C ILE A 5 -1.02 33.47 -20.70
N GLU A 6 -0.35 34.27 -21.54
CA GLU A 6 -0.42 34.15 -23.00
C GLU A 6 0.53 33.06 -23.49
N ASN A 7 0.00 32.25 -24.41
CA ASN A 7 0.70 31.17 -25.08
C ASN A 7 1.14 31.69 -26.45
N THR A 8 2.39 32.15 -26.59
CA THR A 8 2.95 32.56 -27.89
C THR A 8 3.94 31.51 -28.39
N ALA A 9 3.45 30.65 -29.28
CA ALA A 9 4.30 29.92 -30.22
C ALA A 9 4.83 30.94 -31.25
N SER A 10 6.15 31.10 -31.34
CA SER A 10 6.78 31.82 -32.45
C SER A 10 7.74 30.88 -33.17
N SER A 11 7.31 30.47 -34.36
CA SER A 11 8.12 29.83 -35.38
C SER A 11 9.14 30.84 -35.94
N LYS A 12 10.44 30.58 -35.78
CA LYS A 12 11.47 31.20 -36.59
C LYS A 12 12.38 30.14 -37.22
N GLU A 13 12.64 30.38 -38.50
CA GLU A 13 13.32 29.54 -39.48
C GLU A 13 14.72 29.06 -39.02
N VAL A 14 15.01 27.81 -39.38
CA VAL A 14 16.30 27.15 -39.17
C VAL A 14 17.25 27.55 -40.29
N SER A 15 18.21 28.44 -40.02
CA SER A 15 19.38 28.64 -40.87
C SER A 15 20.42 27.53 -40.60
N LYS A 16 21.11 27.08 -41.65
CA LYS A 16 22.16 26.04 -41.59
C LYS A 16 23.25 26.43 -40.58
N THR A 17 23.21 25.81 -39.41
CA THR A 17 24.16 26.01 -38.32
C THR A 17 25.30 24.99 -38.44
N THR A 18 26.55 25.44 -38.26
CA THR A 18 27.73 24.56 -38.32
C THR A 18 27.86 23.73 -37.03
N ALA A 19 28.69 22.67 -37.03
CA ALA A 19 28.94 21.88 -35.82
C ALA A 19 29.49 22.73 -34.66
N ALA A 20 30.32 23.74 -34.97
CA ALA A 20 30.87 24.67 -33.98
C ALA A 20 29.79 25.57 -33.33
N ASP A 21 28.77 25.99 -34.09
CA ASP A 21 27.64 26.76 -33.56
C ASP A 21 26.76 25.93 -32.63
N THR A 22 26.61 24.64 -32.93
CA THR A 22 25.79 23.71 -32.13
C THR A 22 26.40 23.45 -30.75
N ASP A 23 27.73 23.30 -30.67
CA ASP A 23 28.42 23.09 -29.39
C ASP A 23 28.42 24.35 -28.52
N LYS A 24 28.54 25.53 -29.12
CA LYS A 24 28.39 26.80 -28.42
C LYS A 24 26.98 26.94 -27.82
N LEU A 25 25.93 26.66 -28.60
CA LEU A 25 24.53 26.70 -28.14
C LEU A 25 24.26 25.72 -26.99
N LYS A 26 24.80 24.50 -27.06
CA LYS A 26 24.67 23.51 -25.97
C LYS A 26 25.41 23.93 -24.70
N LYS A 27 26.58 24.57 -24.82
CA LYS A 27 27.34 25.08 -23.67
C LYS A 27 26.58 26.22 -22.96
N GLU A 28 25.99 27.12 -23.73
CA GLU A 28 25.16 28.20 -23.21
C GLU A 28 23.86 27.69 -22.57
N ALA A 29 23.21 26.68 -23.17
CA ALA A 29 22.02 26.04 -22.61
C ALA A 29 22.30 25.39 -21.24
N LYS A 30 23.42 24.66 -21.10
CA LYS A 30 23.84 24.09 -19.81
C LYS A 30 24.03 25.16 -18.73
N ALA A 31 24.60 26.31 -19.09
CA ALA A 31 24.78 27.42 -18.16
C ALA A 31 23.45 28.03 -17.68
N ARG A 32 22.37 27.86 -18.45
CA ARG A 32 21.01 28.30 -18.09
C ARG A 32 20.12 27.21 -17.49
N GLY A 33 20.65 26.00 -17.27
CA GLY A 33 19.85 24.86 -16.81
C GLY A 33 18.83 24.38 -17.86
N GLU A 34 19.20 24.47 -19.14
CA GLU A 34 18.37 24.12 -20.28
C GLU A 34 18.96 22.93 -21.04
N TYR A 35 18.11 22.07 -21.60
CA TYR A 35 18.47 20.95 -22.47
C TYR A 35 17.86 21.13 -23.87
N ILE A 36 18.71 21.16 -24.89
CA ILE A 36 18.28 21.26 -26.30
C ILE A 36 18.08 19.85 -26.86
N VAL A 37 16.87 19.52 -27.28
CA VAL A 37 16.51 18.22 -27.86
C VAL A 37 17.16 18.08 -29.25
N SER A 38 18.16 17.21 -29.39
CA SER A 38 18.89 17.02 -30.65
C SER A 38 18.23 16.05 -31.64
N VAL A 39 17.35 15.17 -31.18
CA VAL A 39 16.76 14.03 -31.94
C VAL A 39 17.83 13.34 -32.82
N SER A 40 18.78 12.67 -32.17
CA SER A 40 19.73 11.76 -32.82
C SER A 40 20.02 10.55 -31.91
N GLY A 41 20.28 9.38 -32.50
CA GLY A 41 20.50 8.13 -31.74
C GLY A 41 19.30 7.69 -30.90
N ASP A 42 19.56 7.08 -29.74
CA ASP A 42 18.58 6.46 -28.82
C ASP A 42 17.61 7.45 -28.12
N GLU A 43 17.68 8.75 -28.44
CA GLU A 43 16.86 9.82 -27.86
C GLU A 43 15.49 9.97 -28.56
N LYS A 44 14.75 8.88 -28.79
CA LYS A 44 13.45 8.91 -29.49
C LYS A 44 12.24 9.20 -28.59
N GLY A 45 12.39 10.02 -27.53
CA GLY A 45 11.26 10.46 -26.71
C GLY A 45 11.61 10.97 -25.30
N LEU A 46 10.65 11.64 -24.65
CA LEU A 46 10.83 12.27 -23.33
C LEU A 46 11.24 11.26 -22.25
N SER A 47 10.76 10.02 -22.33
CA SER A 47 11.16 8.93 -21.44
C SER A 47 12.64 8.57 -21.57
N ALA A 48 13.22 8.65 -22.77
CA ALA A 48 14.64 8.37 -22.98
C ALA A 48 15.51 9.50 -22.38
N ILE A 49 15.07 10.75 -22.51
CA ILE A 49 15.73 11.90 -21.89
C ILE A 49 15.63 11.80 -20.36
N ALA A 50 14.46 11.50 -19.81
CA ALA A 50 14.27 11.31 -18.36
C ALA A 50 15.22 10.25 -17.80
N LYS A 51 15.34 9.11 -18.48
CA LYS A 51 16.27 8.03 -18.11
C LYS A 51 17.73 8.48 -18.14
N LYS A 52 18.13 9.34 -19.09
CA LYS A 52 19.50 9.89 -19.12
C LYS A 52 19.82 10.66 -17.84
N PHE A 53 18.85 11.38 -17.27
CA PHE A 53 18.98 12.09 -16.00
C PHE A 53 18.79 11.20 -14.77
N GLY A 54 18.66 9.87 -14.94
CA GLY A 54 18.43 8.94 -13.83
C GLY A 54 17.03 9.11 -13.20
N MET A 55 16.06 9.62 -13.95
CA MET A 55 14.72 9.96 -13.47
C MET A 55 13.64 9.11 -14.13
N SER A 56 12.51 8.94 -13.43
CA SER A 56 11.28 8.48 -14.07
C SER A 56 10.75 9.56 -15.03
N LEU A 57 9.93 9.15 -16.01
CA LEU A 57 9.26 10.10 -16.91
C LEU A 57 8.46 11.15 -16.12
N THR A 58 7.76 10.70 -15.08
CA THR A 58 6.94 11.55 -14.22
C THR A 58 7.78 12.56 -13.45
N ASP A 59 8.87 12.13 -12.81
CA ASP A 59 9.75 13.04 -12.05
C ASP A 59 10.40 14.07 -12.98
N PHE A 60 10.80 13.64 -14.18
CA PHE A 60 11.39 14.52 -15.17
C PHE A 60 10.38 15.56 -15.67
N LYS A 61 9.12 15.16 -15.91
CA LYS A 61 8.02 16.10 -16.25
C LYS A 61 7.75 17.09 -15.13
N ASN A 62 7.68 16.60 -13.88
CA ASN A 62 7.44 17.44 -12.72
C ASN A 62 8.54 18.47 -12.50
N MET A 63 9.80 18.07 -12.71
CA MET A 63 10.96 18.96 -12.60
C MET A 63 11.02 19.98 -13.74
N THR A 64 10.73 19.57 -14.97
CA THR A 64 10.87 20.41 -16.17
C THR A 64 9.63 21.22 -16.52
N GLY A 65 8.48 20.89 -15.92
CA GLY A 65 7.18 21.52 -16.20
C GLY A 65 6.52 21.05 -17.51
N LEU A 66 7.00 19.96 -18.11
CA LEU A 66 6.45 19.42 -19.35
C LEU A 66 5.17 18.62 -19.09
N THR A 67 4.10 18.92 -19.84
CA THR A 67 2.79 18.23 -19.73
C THR A 67 2.51 17.24 -20.86
N LYS A 68 3.35 17.21 -21.91
CA LYS A 68 3.22 16.34 -23.09
C LYS A 68 4.50 15.55 -23.34
N ASP A 69 4.35 14.34 -23.89
CA ASP A 69 5.47 13.43 -24.20
C ASP A 69 6.09 13.65 -25.57
N ALA A 70 5.37 14.31 -26.48
CA ALA A 70 5.83 14.60 -27.82
C ALA A 70 6.94 15.67 -27.79
N LEU A 71 8.06 15.38 -28.46
CA LEU A 71 9.21 16.28 -28.55
C LEU A 71 9.50 16.69 -29.98
N GLN A 72 9.91 17.94 -30.17
CA GLN A 72 10.38 18.46 -31.45
C GLN A 72 11.89 18.64 -31.47
N LYS A 73 12.54 18.41 -32.61
CA LYS A 73 13.97 18.69 -32.78
C LYS A 73 14.24 20.19 -32.57
N GLY A 74 15.22 20.49 -31.73
CA GLY A 74 15.54 21.87 -31.32
C GLY A 74 14.71 22.38 -30.14
N GLN A 75 13.74 21.61 -29.62
CA GLN A 75 12.98 22.02 -28.44
C GLN A 75 13.90 22.23 -27.24
N VAL A 76 13.69 23.33 -26.51
CA VAL A 76 14.42 23.66 -25.29
C VAL A 76 13.61 23.22 -24.08
N ILE A 77 14.16 22.30 -23.29
CA ILE A 77 13.59 21.85 -22.02
C ILE A 77 14.27 22.63 -20.90
N LYS A 78 13.49 23.30 -20.05
CA LYS A 78 14.00 24.15 -18.95
C LYS A 78 14.07 23.36 -17.63
N ASN A 79 14.73 23.95 -16.64
CA ASN A 79 14.85 23.44 -15.27
C ASN A 79 15.54 22.06 -15.19
N VAL A 80 16.54 21.87 -16.04
CA VAL A 80 17.35 20.66 -16.07
C VAL A 80 18.58 20.85 -15.16
N PRO A 81 18.88 19.88 -14.29
CA PRO A 81 19.97 19.99 -13.32
C PRO A 81 21.34 20.10 -14.01
N THR A 82 22.07 21.16 -13.69
CA THR A 82 23.45 21.38 -14.13
C THR A 82 24.34 21.79 -12.96
N ALA A 83 25.63 21.50 -13.08
CA ALA A 83 26.65 21.89 -12.11
C ALA A 83 27.86 22.51 -12.81
N LYS A 84 28.45 23.53 -12.17
CA LYS A 84 29.61 24.28 -12.65
C LYS A 84 30.91 23.65 -12.14
N ILE A 85 31.94 23.58 -12.98
CA ILE A 85 33.30 23.21 -12.59
C ILE A 85 33.96 24.36 -11.82
N GLU A 86 34.29 24.07 -10.57
CA GLU A 86 35.03 24.95 -9.66
C GLU A 86 36.55 24.85 -9.90
N SER A 87 37.31 25.83 -9.40
CA SER A 87 38.77 25.89 -9.59
C SER A 87 39.45 24.67 -8.96
N GLY A 88 40.26 23.94 -9.73
CA GLY A 88 40.97 22.73 -9.26
C GLY A 88 40.11 21.45 -9.23
N MET A 89 38.85 21.51 -9.65
CA MET A 89 37.94 20.35 -9.69
C MET A 89 38.01 19.62 -11.04
N GLY A 90 38.23 18.30 -11.00
CA GLY A 90 38.11 17.43 -12.17
C GLY A 90 36.71 16.85 -12.33
N ILE A 91 36.39 16.32 -13.53
CA ILE A 91 35.09 15.73 -13.87
C ILE A 91 34.68 14.57 -12.93
N ALA A 92 35.64 13.74 -12.48
CA ALA A 92 35.36 12.67 -11.52
C ALA A 92 34.95 13.19 -10.13
N ALA A 93 35.50 14.34 -9.70
CA ALA A 93 35.10 14.98 -8.45
C ALA A 93 33.71 15.62 -8.57
N LEU A 94 33.39 16.22 -9.73
CA LEU A 94 32.06 16.74 -10.02
C LEU A 94 31.00 15.63 -10.00
N ALA A 95 31.30 14.46 -10.57
CA ALA A 95 30.40 13.30 -10.56
C ALA A 95 30.07 12.88 -9.12
N ARG A 96 31.10 12.64 -8.29
CA ARG A 96 30.93 12.22 -6.89
C ARG A 96 30.15 13.25 -6.07
N LYS A 97 30.44 14.55 -6.25
CA LYS A 97 29.73 15.64 -5.56
C LYS A 97 28.22 15.61 -5.85
N ASN A 98 27.83 15.11 -7.02
CA ASN A 98 26.45 15.00 -7.46
C ASN A 98 25.90 13.57 -7.37
N GLY A 99 26.55 12.67 -6.61
CA GLY A 99 26.08 11.30 -6.42
C GLY A 99 26.13 10.43 -7.67
N MET A 100 26.99 10.77 -8.64
CA MET A 100 27.18 10.05 -9.89
C MET A 100 28.55 9.35 -9.92
N THR A 101 28.66 8.25 -10.66
CA THR A 101 29.94 7.70 -11.11
C THR A 101 30.52 8.54 -12.26
N LEU A 102 31.84 8.43 -12.48
CA LEU A 102 32.50 9.11 -13.61
C LEU A 102 31.86 8.70 -14.95
N LYS A 103 31.54 7.41 -15.10
CA LYS A 103 30.93 6.84 -16.31
C LYS A 103 29.52 7.39 -16.57
N GLU A 104 28.70 7.53 -15.54
CA GLU A 104 27.35 8.11 -15.68
C GLU A 104 27.42 9.58 -16.08
N LEU A 105 28.31 10.37 -15.47
CA LEU A 105 28.45 11.78 -15.78
C LEU A 105 28.95 12.00 -17.22
N THR A 106 29.92 11.21 -17.67
CA THR A 106 30.50 11.31 -19.03
C THR A 106 29.50 10.86 -20.09
N ALA A 107 28.74 9.79 -19.83
CA ALA A 107 27.66 9.33 -20.69
C ALA A 107 26.52 10.35 -20.81
N LEU A 108 26.07 10.93 -19.69
CA LEU A 108 25.04 11.97 -19.69
C LEU A 108 25.45 13.20 -20.51
N ASN A 109 26.73 13.56 -20.47
CA ASN A 109 27.24 14.76 -21.15
C ASN A 109 27.80 14.50 -22.56
N GLY A 110 27.85 13.25 -23.01
CA GLY A 110 28.37 12.89 -24.34
C GLY A 110 29.87 13.16 -24.51
N ILE A 111 30.65 13.00 -23.45
CA ILE A 111 32.10 13.28 -23.42
C ILE A 111 32.90 12.04 -23.00
N LYS A 112 34.20 12.01 -23.32
CA LYS A 112 35.09 10.90 -22.94
C LYS A 112 35.51 10.99 -21.47
N GLU A 113 35.82 9.87 -20.84
CA GLU A 113 36.21 9.82 -19.41
C GLU A 113 37.50 10.61 -19.09
N ASN A 114 38.39 10.77 -20.07
CA ASN A 114 39.61 11.55 -19.96
C ASN A 114 39.44 13.04 -20.32
N TYR A 115 38.20 13.52 -20.46
CA TYR A 115 37.91 14.91 -20.76
C TYR A 115 38.43 15.85 -19.66
N LYS A 116 39.14 16.91 -20.07
CA LYS A 116 39.71 17.92 -19.16
C LYS A 116 38.83 19.18 -19.17
N PRO A 117 38.00 19.41 -18.13
CA PRO A 117 37.08 20.54 -18.11
C PRO A 117 37.81 21.87 -17.90
N GLN A 118 37.24 22.94 -18.45
CA GLN A 118 37.72 24.30 -18.18
C GLN A 118 37.03 24.88 -16.94
N LYS A 119 37.74 25.77 -16.22
CA LYS A 119 37.16 26.49 -15.07
C LYS A 119 35.89 27.24 -15.51
N GLY A 120 34.80 27.01 -14.78
CA GLY A 120 33.52 27.65 -15.03
C GLY A 120 32.64 27.01 -16.09
N GLU A 121 33.05 25.87 -16.65
CA GLU A 121 32.24 25.05 -17.54
C GLU A 121 31.10 24.35 -16.80
N TYR A 122 29.95 24.15 -17.47
CA TYR A 122 28.77 23.50 -16.90
C TYR A 122 28.52 22.13 -17.50
N PHE A 123 28.05 21.21 -16.68
CA PHE A 123 27.69 19.83 -17.05
C PHE A 123 26.29 19.51 -16.53
N TYR A 124 25.54 18.70 -17.28
CA TYR A 124 24.33 18.07 -16.78
C TYR A 124 24.69 17.09 -15.67
N VAL A 125 23.92 17.07 -14.59
CA VAL A 125 24.11 16.18 -13.44
C VAL A 125 22.78 15.57 -13.01
N TYR A 126 22.80 14.58 -12.13
CA TYR A 126 21.57 14.08 -11.50
C TYR A 126 21.01 15.10 -10.49
N PRO A 127 19.67 15.18 -10.35
CA PRO A 127 19.04 16.09 -9.39
C PRO A 127 19.48 15.74 -7.95
N GLN A 128 19.98 16.73 -7.23
CA GLN A 128 20.36 16.56 -5.81
C GLN A 128 19.11 16.63 -4.93
N LYS A 129 18.89 15.64 -4.06
CA LYS A 129 17.85 15.69 -3.03
C LYS A 129 18.16 16.84 -2.07
N GLN A 130 17.34 17.89 -2.02
CA GLN A 130 17.58 19.06 -1.16
C GLN A 130 17.62 18.66 0.33
N LYS A 131 18.69 19.03 1.03
CA LYS A 131 18.76 19.03 2.50
C LYS A 131 18.23 20.38 2.99
N SER A 132 17.15 20.38 3.78
CA SER A 132 16.68 21.57 4.49
C SER A 132 17.67 21.93 5.62
N SER A 133 18.14 23.18 5.61
CA SER A 133 18.96 23.77 6.68
C SER A 133 18.04 24.32 7.77
N PRO A 134 18.33 24.16 9.08
CA PRO A 134 17.41 24.57 10.14
C PRO A 134 17.40 26.09 10.33
N GLU A 135 16.21 26.68 10.30
CA GLU A 135 15.95 28.07 10.61
C GLU A 135 15.96 28.29 12.13
N LYS A 136 16.73 29.28 12.59
CA LYS A 136 16.84 29.67 14.01
C LYS A 136 15.55 30.31 14.47
N THR A 137 14.79 29.65 15.34
CA THR A 137 13.68 30.26 16.08
C THR A 137 14.10 30.67 17.50
N ALA A 138 13.69 31.89 17.86
CA ALA A 138 14.06 32.62 19.05
C ALA A 138 13.48 32.01 20.34
N LYS A 139 14.30 32.01 21.40
CA LYS A 139 13.93 31.57 22.75
C LYS A 139 12.91 32.51 23.40
N LYS A 140 11.76 31.98 23.80
CA LYS A 140 10.85 32.61 24.77
C LYS A 140 11.23 32.11 26.17
N VAL A 141 11.59 33.04 27.05
CA VAL A 141 11.96 32.83 28.45
C VAL A 141 10.72 32.88 29.33
N LEU A 142 10.62 32.01 30.33
CA LEU A 142 9.90 32.21 31.61
C LEU A 142 10.56 31.27 32.68
N PRO A 143 10.38 31.49 34.00
CA PRO A 143 11.49 31.78 34.91
C PRO A 143 11.77 30.71 35.99
N ASN A 144 12.95 30.89 36.61
CA ASN A 144 13.55 30.20 37.75
C ASN A 144 12.63 29.54 38.80
N SER A 145 13.01 28.33 39.19
CA SER A 145 13.09 27.90 40.59
C SER A 145 14.36 27.06 40.81
N THR A 146 15.00 27.34 41.95
CA THR A 146 16.41 27.13 42.34
C THR A 146 16.73 25.68 42.83
N PRO A 147 17.96 25.35 43.28
CA PRO A 147 18.68 24.15 42.83
C PRO A 147 18.87 23.09 43.92
N GLU A 148 18.88 21.80 43.60
CA GLU A 148 19.54 20.85 44.51
C GLU A 148 20.05 19.57 43.85
N ALA A 149 21.28 19.26 44.27
CA ALA A 149 22.04 18.01 44.20
C ALA A 149 22.26 17.34 42.82
N LYS A 150 23.50 17.44 42.33
CA LYS A 150 24.11 16.42 41.46
C LYS A 150 24.19 15.08 42.20
N PRO A 151 23.77 13.97 41.60
CA PRO A 151 24.42 12.69 41.81
C PRO A 151 25.35 12.36 40.66
N LYS A 152 26.42 11.68 41.04
CA LYS A 152 27.59 11.20 40.32
C LYS A 152 27.31 10.63 38.93
N LYS A 153 28.30 10.81 38.03
CA LYS A 153 28.53 9.98 36.84
C LYS A 153 28.52 8.50 37.26
N GLU A 154 27.42 7.81 36.98
CA GLU A 154 27.47 6.36 36.83
C GLU A 154 27.99 6.05 35.42
N THR A 155 29.14 5.40 35.38
CA THR A 155 29.65 4.71 34.20
C THR A 155 28.62 3.69 33.74
N LYS A 156 28.00 3.94 32.58
CA LYS A 156 27.12 3.02 31.85
C LYS A 156 27.81 1.65 31.74
N PRO A 157 27.24 0.54 32.25
CA PRO A 157 27.78 -0.79 32.03
C PRO A 157 27.82 -1.09 30.52
N ALA A 158 28.85 -1.80 30.08
CA ALA A 158 28.90 -2.35 28.73
C ALA A 158 27.61 -3.16 28.47
N ALA A 159 26.98 -2.95 27.32
CA ALA A 159 25.74 -3.63 26.94
C ALA A 159 25.92 -5.16 27.07
N THR A 160 25.11 -5.78 27.93
CA THR A 160 25.09 -7.23 28.11
C THR A 160 24.81 -7.89 26.77
N LYS A 161 25.67 -8.83 26.35
CA LYS A 161 25.49 -9.58 25.10
C LYS A 161 24.25 -10.46 25.22
N LEU A 162 23.20 -10.16 24.46
CA LEU A 162 21.94 -10.91 24.46
C LEU A 162 22.08 -12.22 23.68
N SER A 163 21.35 -13.25 24.12
CA SER A 163 21.11 -14.46 23.33
C SER A 163 20.21 -14.19 22.13
N ALA A 164 20.21 -15.07 21.14
CA ALA A 164 19.37 -14.92 19.94
C ALA A 164 17.86 -14.85 20.28
N SER A 165 17.41 -15.64 21.27
CA SER A 165 16.01 -15.64 21.74
C SER A 165 15.65 -14.35 22.47
N GLU A 166 16.56 -13.79 23.29
CA GLU A 166 16.35 -12.50 23.94
C GLU A 166 16.34 -11.34 22.93
N ILE A 167 17.19 -11.40 21.90
CA ILE A 167 17.16 -10.44 20.79
C ILE A 167 15.81 -10.50 20.10
N ALA A 168 15.32 -11.69 19.73
CA ALA A 168 14.03 -11.83 19.08
C ALA A 168 12.89 -11.25 19.95
N THR A 169 12.91 -11.54 21.24
CA THR A 169 11.90 -11.06 22.20
C THR A 169 11.91 -9.54 22.33
N LYS A 170 13.08 -8.95 22.56
CA LYS A 170 13.20 -7.50 22.76
C LYS A 170 12.95 -6.69 21.48
N LEU A 171 13.14 -7.29 20.31
CA LEU A 171 12.77 -6.64 19.05
C LEU A 171 11.25 -6.55 18.90
N GLU A 172 10.51 -7.62 19.24
CA GLU A 172 9.03 -7.58 19.23
C GLU A 172 8.50 -6.61 20.30
N GLU A 173 9.03 -6.66 21.53
CA GLU A 173 8.64 -5.73 22.60
C GLU A 173 8.88 -4.26 22.19
N ALA A 174 9.99 -3.99 21.49
CA ALA A 174 10.30 -2.66 20.99
C ALA A 174 9.36 -2.19 19.87
N THR A 175 8.72 -3.11 19.15
CA THR A 175 7.71 -2.78 18.12
C THR A 175 6.29 -2.71 18.66
N ASP A 176 5.96 -3.48 19.70
CA ASP A 176 4.64 -3.49 20.34
C ASP A 176 4.28 -2.16 21.03
N ASP A 177 5.27 -1.45 21.57
CA ASP A 177 5.05 -0.25 22.41
C ASP A 177 5.20 1.10 21.68
N TYR A 178 5.53 1.13 20.37
CA TYR A 178 5.97 2.39 19.72
C TYR A 178 5.45 2.66 18.31
N LYS A 179 5.11 3.94 18.07
CA LYS A 179 4.97 4.53 16.72
C LYS A 179 6.31 4.54 15.99
N GLY A 180 6.65 3.53 15.20
CA GLY A 180 7.84 3.57 14.35
C GLY A 180 9.11 3.28 15.15
N ALA A 181 9.22 2.07 15.65
CA ALA A 181 10.33 1.60 16.47
C ALA A 181 11.65 1.53 15.69
N VAL A 182 11.62 1.09 14.43
CA VAL A 182 12.81 0.95 13.57
C VAL A 182 13.46 2.32 13.36
N GLY A 183 14.73 2.45 13.75
CA GLY A 183 15.47 3.73 13.76
C GLY A 183 15.46 4.48 15.09
N LYS A 184 14.80 3.93 16.13
CA LYS A 184 14.85 4.46 17.51
C LYS A 184 15.79 3.62 18.37
N GLU A 185 16.34 4.23 19.42
CA GLU A 185 17.34 3.59 20.29
C GLU A 185 16.84 2.28 20.94
N ALA A 186 15.55 2.20 21.30
CA ALA A 186 14.95 1.00 21.88
C ALA A 186 15.08 -0.22 20.96
N PHE A 187 14.76 -0.05 19.67
CA PHE A 187 14.92 -1.08 18.65
C PHE A 187 16.39 -1.23 18.22
N ASP A 188 17.05 -0.12 17.87
CA ASP A 188 18.37 -0.10 17.25
C ASP A 188 19.46 -0.69 18.16
N SER A 189 19.37 -0.47 19.48
CA SER A 189 20.33 -1.03 20.44
C SER A 189 20.28 -2.56 20.51
N VAL A 190 19.10 -3.15 20.31
CA VAL A 190 18.90 -4.61 20.22
C VAL A 190 19.29 -5.11 18.83
N PHE A 191 18.81 -4.45 17.78
CA PHE A 191 19.06 -4.82 16.38
C PHE A 191 20.55 -4.77 15.99
N LYS A 192 21.33 -3.88 16.61
CA LYS A 192 22.80 -3.81 16.44
C LYS A 192 23.52 -5.07 16.94
N GLN A 193 22.92 -5.85 17.83
CA GLN A 193 23.51 -7.10 18.33
C GLN A 193 23.37 -8.27 17.35
N ILE A 194 22.54 -8.15 16.31
CA ILE A 194 22.48 -9.11 15.20
C ILE A 194 23.73 -8.96 14.35
N ASN A 195 24.44 -10.08 14.19
CA ASN A 195 25.67 -10.24 13.44
C ASN A 195 25.68 -11.61 12.75
N LYS A 196 26.73 -11.90 11.96
CA LYS A 196 26.81 -13.12 11.15
C LYS A 196 26.74 -14.41 11.98
N ASP A 197 27.13 -14.37 13.25
CA ASP A 197 27.22 -15.57 14.07
C ASP A 197 25.86 -15.97 14.66
N ASN A 198 24.95 -15.01 14.88
CA ASN A 198 23.64 -15.24 15.50
C ASN A 198 22.44 -14.95 14.59
N VAL A 199 22.63 -14.40 13.38
CA VAL A 199 21.50 -13.95 12.52
C VAL A 199 20.51 -15.06 12.19
N ILE A 200 20.97 -16.28 11.89
CA ILE A 200 20.09 -17.41 11.56
C ILE A 200 19.25 -17.80 12.78
N ASP A 201 19.88 -17.90 13.96
CA ASP A 201 19.18 -18.24 15.20
C ASP A 201 18.16 -17.15 15.55
N VAL A 202 18.49 -15.87 15.37
CA VAL A 202 17.54 -14.76 15.60
C VAL A 202 16.36 -14.86 14.63
N VAL A 203 16.60 -15.05 13.34
CA VAL A 203 15.54 -15.17 12.32
C VAL A 203 14.62 -16.36 12.62
N ASN A 204 15.20 -17.52 12.95
CA ASN A 204 14.44 -18.73 13.25
C ASN A 204 13.67 -18.62 14.56
N ASN A 205 14.31 -18.14 15.65
CA ASN A 205 13.64 -17.96 16.94
C ASN A 205 12.49 -16.95 16.84
N PHE A 206 12.68 -15.86 16.07
CA PHE A 206 11.62 -14.87 15.86
C PHE A 206 10.43 -15.51 15.11
N LYS A 207 10.71 -16.24 14.03
CA LYS A 207 9.68 -16.96 13.26
C LYS A 207 8.95 -18.00 14.08
N GLU A 208 9.66 -18.82 14.84
CA GLU A 208 9.08 -19.87 15.68
C GLU A 208 8.21 -19.28 16.80
N LYS A 209 8.65 -18.19 17.42
CA LYS A 209 7.97 -17.59 18.56
C LYS A 209 6.73 -16.76 18.17
N TYR A 210 6.81 -16.02 17.07
CA TYR A 210 5.79 -15.04 16.69
C TYR A 210 4.98 -15.43 15.45
N ASP A 211 5.30 -16.55 14.80
CA ASP A 211 4.73 -16.94 13.51
C ASP A 211 4.82 -15.80 12.47
N LYS A 212 5.90 -15.02 12.57
CA LYS A 212 6.19 -13.80 11.81
C LYS A 212 7.66 -13.79 11.40
N SER A 213 8.00 -13.38 10.19
CA SER A 213 9.41 -13.19 9.85
C SER A 213 9.95 -11.88 10.44
N LEU A 214 11.25 -11.85 10.75
CA LEU A 214 11.92 -10.63 11.20
C LEU A 214 11.84 -9.51 10.15
N ILE A 215 11.87 -9.85 8.86
CA ILE A 215 11.73 -8.89 7.76
C ILE A 215 10.32 -8.32 7.72
N ASN A 216 9.31 -9.16 7.94
CA ASN A 216 7.92 -8.74 8.02
C ASN A 216 7.72 -7.76 9.19
N MET A 217 8.24 -8.07 10.38
CA MET A 217 8.19 -7.14 11.52
C MET A 217 8.78 -5.77 11.18
N ILE A 218 9.98 -5.76 10.61
CA ILE A 218 10.63 -4.50 10.22
C ILE A 218 9.79 -3.75 9.18
N SER A 219 9.13 -4.46 8.27
CA SER A 219 8.29 -3.86 7.24
C SER A 219 6.99 -3.27 7.79
N ASP A 220 6.44 -3.84 8.87
CA ASP A 220 5.16 -3.42 9.47
C ASP A 220 5.25 -2.14 10.29
N GLU A 221 6.46 -1.71 10.63
CA GLU A 221 6.73 -0.41 11.25
C GLU A 221 6.51 0.75 10.26
N TRP A 222 5.32 0.89 9.69
CA TRP A 222 5.02 1.86 8.62
C TRP A 222 5.21 3.33 9.05
N SER A 223 5.19 3.60 10.36
CA SER A 223 5.53 4.90 10.95
C SER A 223 7.04 5.07 11.26
N SER A 224 7.88 4.09 10.91
CA SER A 224 9.34 4.23 10.79
C SER A 224 9.78 4.57 9.37
N ASP A 225 10.84 5.38 9.29
CA ASP A 225 11.38 5.88 8.04
C ASP A 225 11.64 4.73 7.07
N LYS A 226 11.10 4.87 5.87
CA LYS A 226 11.16 3.83 4.83
C LYS A 226 12.59 3.43 4.49
N ASP A 227 13.52 4.37 4.38
CA ASP A 227 14.91 4.07 4.05
C ASP A 227 15.63 3.38 5.23
N VAL A 228 15.26 3.69 6.47
CA VAL A 228 15.77 2.99 7.66
C VAL A 228 15.27 1.55 7.69
N ARG A 229 13.98 1.30 7.44
CA ARG A 229 13.42 -0.06 7.34
C ARG A 229 14.07 -0.87 6.23
N LYS A 230 14.21 -0.30 5.02
CA LYS A 230 14.91 -0.94 3.89
C LYS A 230 16.35 -1.31 4.26
N LYS A 231 17.08 -0.45 4.97
CA LYS A 231 18.45 -0.73 5.44
C LYS A 231 18.48 -1.86 6.46
N ALA A 232 17.55 -1.88 7.40
CA ALA A 232 17.46 -2.96 8.39
C ALA A 232 17.17 -4.32 7.71
N MET A 233 16.20 -4.38 6.79
CA MET A 233 15.87 -5.59 6.02
C MET A 233 17.06 -6.05 5.16
N THR A 234 17.75 -5.11 4.51
CA THR A 234 18.97 -5.38 3.73
C THR A 234 20.09 -5.92 4.61
N LYS A 235 20.28 -5.38 5.82
CA LYS A 235 21.29 -5.88 6.77
C LYS A 235 21.04 -7.34 7.13
N ILE A 236 19.78 -7.73 7.39
CA ILE A 236 19.43 -9.12 7.69
C ILE A 236 19.76 -10.02 6.50
N PHE A 237 19.36 -9.63 5.29
CA PHE A 237 19.73 -10.36 4.07
C PHE A 237 21.24 -10.53 3.94
N ASP A 238 22.00 -9.44 4.06
CA ASP A 238 23.46 -9.43 3.91
C ASP A 238 24.15 -10.35 4.94
N LEU A 239 23.70 -10.33 6.20
CA LEU A 239 24.23 -11.19 7.26
C LEU A 239 23.89 -12.67 7.03
N VAL A 240 22.68 -12.99 6.57
CA VAL A 240 22.29 -14.37 6.22
C VAL A 240 23.11 -14.86 5.03
N ALA A 241 23.30 -14.04 4.00
CA ALA A 241 24.11 -14.36 2.84
C ALA A 241 25.58 -14.59 3.22
N GLU A 242 26.14 -13.77 4.12
CA GLU A 242 27.50 -13.95 4.64
C GLU A 242 27.63 -15.27 5.42
N LYS A 243 26.68 -15.57 6.32
CA LYS A 243 26.71 -16.79 7.15
C LYS A 243 26.54 -18.07 6.34
N THR A 244 25.65 -18.06 5.35
CA THR A 244 25.36 -19.22 4.48
C THR A 244 26.34 -19.34 3.31
N LYS A 245 27.25 -18.38 3.14
CA LYS A 245 28.15 -18.25 1.98
C LYS A 245 27.40 -18.21 0.64
N ASN A 246 26.16 -17.71 0.66
CA ASN A 246 25.28 -17.58 -0.50
C ASN A 246 25.16 -16.11 -0.96
N SER A 247 26.29 -15.41 -0.98
CA SER A 247 26.38 -13.99 -1.34
C SER A 247 26.56 -13.82 -2.85
N SER A 248 25.53 -14.12 -3.65
CA SER A 248 25.55 -13.75 -5.06
C SER A 248 25.08 -12.31 -5.26
N LYS A 249 25.76 -11.60 -6.16
CA LYS A 249 25.43 -10.21 -6.48
C LYS A 249 24.02 -10.12 -7.05
N GLU A 250 23.65 -11.11 -7.87
CA GLU A 250 22.37 -11.23 -8.55
C GLU A 250 21.22 -11.44 -7.54
N LEU A 251 21.40 -12.32 -6.54
CA LEU A 251 20.39 -12.56 -5.50
C LEU A 251 20.18 -11.32 -4.65
N ARG A 252 21.26 -10.60 -4.32
CA ARG A 252 21.19 -9.33 -3.60
C ARG A 252 20.48 -8.25 -4.41
N GLU A 253 20.79 -8.12 -5.70
CA GLU A 253 20.11 -7.18 -6.60
C GLU A 253 18.62 -7.49 -6.74
N GLU A 254 18.25 -8.77 -6.85
CA GLU A 254 16.86 -9.20 -6.86
C GLU A 254 16.15 -8.85 -5.55
N PHE A 255 16.78 -9.09 -4.40
CA PHE A 255 16.21 -8.77 -3.08
C PHE A 255 15.96 -7.27 -2.95
N ILE A 256 16.95 -6.44 -3.32
CA ILE A 256 16.84 -4.98 -3.27
C ILE A 256 15.78 -4.47 -4.26
N LYS A 257 15.68 -5.09 -5.44
CA LYS A 257 14.64 -4.75 -6.41
C LYS A 257 13.25 -5.07 -5.84
N GLU A 258 13.05 -6.25 -5.29
CA GLU A 258 11.78 -6.64 -4.64
C GLU A 258 11.44 -5.70 -3.49
N LEU A 259 12.41 -5.45 -2.60
CA LEU A 259 12.27 -4.52 -1.48
C LEU A 259 11.86 -3.11 -1.95
N ASN A 260 12.46 -2.61 -3.04
CA ASN A 260 12.06 -1.34 -3.60
C ASN A 260 10.66 -1.40 -4.22
N ASP A 261 10.37 -2.43 -5.00
CA ASP A 261 9.08 -2.64 -5.65
C ASP A 261 7.93 -2.64 -4.63
N GLU A 262 8.10 -3.36 -3.50
CA GLU A 262 7.10 -3.46 -2.44
C GLU A 262 6.92 -2.15 -1.66
N PHE A 263 8.01 -1.46 -1.31
CA PHE A 263 7.91 -0.18 -0.60
C PHE A 263 7.53 1.01 -1.48
N ASP A 264 7.74 0.91 -2.80
CA ASP A 264 7.33 1.93 -3.78
C ASP A 264 5.90 1.65 -4.27
N SER A 265 5.34 0.49 -3.95
CA SER A 265 3.92 0.18 -4.15
C SER A 265 3.03 0.99 -3.20
N TRP A 266 1.80 1.26 -3.64
CA TRP A 266 0.81 1.93 -2.81
C TRP A 266 -0.03 0.87 -2.07
N GLY A 267 0.16 0.77 -0.76
CA GLY A 267 -0.41 -0.28 0.08
C GLY A 267 0.57 -0.75 1.14
N PHE A 268 0.27 -1.86 1.80
CA PHE A 268 1.16 -2.46 2.79
C PHE A 268 2.28 -3.25 2.11
N VAL A 269 3.46 -3.26 2.72
CA VAL A 269 4.65 -3.95 2.19
C VAL A 269 4.45 -5.46 2.35
N SER A 270 4.38 -6.21 1.25
CA SER A 270 4.41 -7.67 1.32
C SER A 270 5.85 -8.15 1.42
N THR A 271 6.12 -9.06 2.35
CA THR A 271 7.46 -9.65 2.51
C THR A 271 7.58 -11.06 1.96
N LYS A 272 6.50 -11.65 1.43
CA LYS A 272 6.45 -13.07 1.03
C LYS A 272 7.64 -13.50 0.17
N LYS A 273 7.97 -12.72 -0.87
CA LYS A 273 9.09 -13.07 -1.76
C LYS A 273 10.44 -12.84 -1.09
N MET A 274 10.61 -11.75 -0.34
CA MET A 274 11.82 -11.47 0.44
C MET A 274 12.08 -12.57 1.49
N ASP A 275 11.03 -13.03 2.17
CA ASP A 275 11.08 -14.14 3.13
C ASP A 275 11.46 -15.46 2.46
N LYS A 276 10.92 -15.72 1.26
CA LYS A 276 11.31 -16.89 0.46
C LYS A 276 12.79 -16.86 0.08
N MET A 277 13.33 -15.69 -0.29
CA MET A 277 14.75 -15.54 -0.62
C MET A 277 15.64 -15.82 0.59
N ILE A 278 15.28 -15.29 1.77
CA ILE A 278 16.05 -15.52 3.01
C ILE A 278 15.94 -16.99 3.45
N ASN A 279 14.74 -17.55 3.49
CA ASN A 279 14.54 -18.95 3.86
C ASN A 279 15.26 -19.90 2.89
N GLY A 280 15.28 -19.60 1.59
CA GLY A 280 16.02 -20.39 0.60
C GLY A 280 17.54 -20.37 0.82
N MET A 281 18.09 -19.31 1.42
CA MET A 281 19.50 -19.29 1.84
C MET A 281 19.74 -20.11 3.12
N ILE A 282 18.82 -20.06 4.08
CA ILE A 282 18.95 -20.76 5.37
C ILE A 282 18.72 -22.27 5.20
N ASN A 283 17.70 -22.66 4.43
CA ASN A 283 17.27 -24.05 4.20
C ASN A 283 17.26 -24.39 2.69
N PRO A 284 18.42 -24.60 2.05
CA PRO A 284 18.48 -24.89 0.61
C PRO A 284 17.73 -26.16 0.20
N GLU A 285 17.63 -27.14 1.10
CA GLU A 285 16.93 -28.42 0.87
C GLU A 285 15.40 -28.24 0.84
N GLU A 286 14.86 -27.30 1.60
CA GLU A 286 13.43 -26.95 1.56
C GLU A 286 13.07 -26.22 0.26
N ALA A 287 14.06 -25.61 -0.43
CA ALA A 287 13.87 -25.02 -1.74
C ALA A 287 13.79 -26.07 -2.87
N TYR A 288 14.24 -27.32 -2.63
CA TYR A 288 14.35 -28.38 -3.66
C TYR A 288 13.68 -29.75 -3.30
N GLY A 289 12.99 -29.90 -2.16
CA GLY A 289 12.44 -31.18 -1.69
C GLY A 289 10.95 -31.47 -1.96
N LYS A 290 10.70 -32.51 -2.78
CA LYS A 290 9.46 -33.31 -3.04
C LYS A 290 8.28 -32.68 -3.82
N VAL A 291 8.42 -32.70 -5.14
CA VAL A 291 7.30 -32.90 -6.08
C VAL A 291 6.86 -34.37 -5.99
N ASN A 292 5.81 -34.67 -5.23
CA ASN A 292 5.15 -35.98 -5.31
C ASN A 292 4.39 -36.08 -6.64
N LYS A 293 5.00 -36.77 -7.60
CA LYS A 293 4.36 -37.27 -8.82
C LYS A 293 3.44 -38.44 -8.46
N SER A 294 2.23 -38.16 -8.01
CA SER A 294 1.11 -39.10 -8.15
C SER A 294 -0.04 -38.36 -8.81
N GLY A 295 -0.37 -38.80 -10.02
CA GLY A 295 -1.33 -38.15 -10.90
C GLY A 295 -2.75 -38.31 -10.38
N LYS A 296 -3.33 -37.22 -9.90
CA LYS A 296 -4.50 -36.68 -10.57
C LYS A 296 -4.05 -35.43 -11.29
N LYS A 297 -4.36 -35.35 -12.58
CA LYS A 297 -4.22 -34.15 -13.38
C LYS A 297 -4.99 -33.05 -12.62
N ARG A 298 -4.26 -32.22 -11.86
CA ARG A 298 -4.78 -30.94 -11.39
C ARG A 298 -5.02 -30.15 -12.67
N THR A 299 -6.25 -30.22 -13.17
CA THR A 299 -6.81 -29.05 -13.83
C THR A 299 -6.79 -28.00 -12.75
N ASP A 300 -5.91 -27.02 -12.89
CA ASP A 300 -5.84 -25.85 -12.02
C ASP A 300 -7.15 -25.08 -12.17
N ASN A 301 -8.17 -25.59 -11.48
CA ASN A 301 -9.47 -24.97 -11.27
C ASN A 301 -9.47 -24.36 -9.87
N THR A 302 -8.32 -23.80 -9.47
CA THR A 302 -8.26 -22.80 -8.39
C THR A 302 -8.73 -21.49 -9.00
N GLY A 303 -10.05 -21.31 -9.01
CA GLY A 303 -10.65 -19.99 -9.14
C GLY A 303 -10.26 -19.15 -7.92
N SER A 304 -9.03 -18.61 -7.95
CA SER A 304 -8.50 -17.43 -7.26
C SER A 304 -6.98 -17.56 -7.18
N ASN A 305 -6.31 -17.08 -8.22
CA ASN A 305 -4.97 -16.55 -8.06
C ASN A 305 -5.05 -15.32 -7.14
N ALA A 306 -4.98 -15.51 -5.83
CA ALA A 306 -4.72 -14.42 -4.87
C ALA A 306 -3.21 -14.12 -4.78
N SER A 307 -2.51 -14.21 -5.92
CA SER A 307 -1.13 -13.77 -6.13
C SER A 307 -1.05 -12.41 -6.82
N HIS A 308 -2.17 -11.65 -6.83
CA HIS A 308 -2.28 -10.34 -7.48
C HIS A 308 -2.35 -9.16 -6.51
N LEU A 309 -2.25 -9.37 -5.18
CA LEU A 309 -2.42 -8.30 -4.17
C LEU A 309 -1.12 -7.87 -3.47
N SER A 310 0.04 -8.32 -3.94
CA SER A 310 1.34 -7.73 -3.59
C SER A 310 2.11 -7.39 -4.85
N GLY A 311 2.31 -6.09 -5.09
CA GLY A 311 3.30 -5.58 -6.02
C GLY A 311 3.10 -5.90 -7.51
N LYS A 312 2.80 -4.85 -8.29
CA LYS A 312 2.93 -4.71 -9.76
C LYS A 312 1.77 -5.15 -10.66
N VAL A 313 1.03 -4.10 -11.07
CA VAL A 313 0.07 -4.03 -12.18
C VAL A 313 -1.14 -4.94 -11.96
N TYR A 314 -2.34 -4.36 -11.98
CA TYR A 314 -3.56 -5.13 -12.27
C TYR A 314 -3.83 -5.04 -13.78
N PRO A 315 -3.22 -5.91 -14.63
CA PRO A 315 -3.80 -6.17 -15.92
C PRO A 315 -5.06 -7.00 -15.65
N ASN A 316 -6.22 -6.44 -16.01
CA ASN A 316 -7.59 -6.95 -15.80
C ASN A 316 -8.30 -6.32 -14.59
N GLU A 317 -8.71 -5.06 -14.78
CA GLU A 317 -9.80 -4.39 -14.05
C GLU A 317 -11.16 -5.08 -14.30
N ILE A 318 -11.26 -6.38 -14.04
CA ILE A 318 -12.52 -7.14 -14.14
C ILE A 318 -12.97 -7.43 -12.72
N PHE A 319 -13.86 -6.60 -12.19
CA PHE A 319 -14.67 -6.95 -11.03
C PHE A 319 -15.85 -7.76 -11.54
N TYR A 320 -15.99 -9.00 -11.07
CA TYR A 320 -17.18 -9.83 -11.23
C TYR A 320 -18.44 -9.01 -10.86
N SER A 321 -19.09 -8.38 -11.87
CA SER A 321 -20.49 -8.00 -11.86
C SER A 321 -21.34 -9.24 -11.88
N THR A 322 -22.15 -9.32 -10.85
CA THR A 322 -22.79 -10.55 -10.44
C THR A 322 -24.21 -10.24 -10.07
N ASN A 323 -24.91 -9.56 -10.97
CA ASN A 323 -26.36 -9.58 -10.99
C ASN A 323 -26.76 -9.29 -12.44
N GLY A 324 -27.44 -10.24 -13.08
CA GLY A 324 -28.14 -10.04 -14.37
C GLY A 324 -27.31 -9.36 -15.46
N GLY A 325 -26.02 -9.62 -15.52
CA GLY A 325 -25.13 -9.00 -16.48
C GLY A 325 -23.76 -9.63 -16.37
N LYS A 326 -23.19 -10.09 -17.49
CA LYS A 326 -21.86 -10.66 -17.51
C LYS A 326 -20.84 -9.57 -17.19
N SER A 327 -20.34 -9.52 -15.97
CA SER A 327 -19.19 -8.73 -15.51
C SER A 327 -18.06 -8.50 -16.48
N LYS A 328 -17.66 -9.57 -17.18
CA LYS A 328 -16.50 -9.56 -18.06
C LYS A 328 -16.68 -8.55 -19.20
N ASP A 329 -17.89 -7.98 -19.31
CA ASP A 329 -18.33 -7.00 -20.30
C ASP A 329 -18.40 -5.55 -19.76
N ILE A 330 -18.21 -5.30 -18.45
CA ILE A 330 -18.12 -3.92 -17.95
C ILE A 330 -16.72 -3.37 -18.24
N THR A 331 -16.68 -2.43 -19.16
CA THR A 331 -15.48 -1.72 -19.57
C THR A 331 -15.63 -0.24 -19.25
N PRO A 332 -14.55 0.56 -19.31
CA PRO A 332 -14.67 2.01 -19.17
C PRO A 332 -15.66 2.66 -20.15
N THR A 333 -15.97 2.03 -21.29
CA THR A 333 -16.92 2.56 -22.29
C THR A 333 -18.36 2.13 -22.07
N THR A 334 -18.64 1.24 -21.11
CA THR A 334 -20.00 0.78 -20.81
C THR A 334 -20.88 1.93 -20.35
N MET A 335 -21.97 2.20 -21.08
CA MET A 335 -22.94 3.25 -20.75
C MET A 335 -23.76 2.91 -19.51
N THR A 336 -23.99 3.91 -18.66
CA THR A 336 -24.76 3.77 -17.41
C THR A 336 -26.05 4.59 -17.46
N THR A 337 -26.89 4.43 -16.43
CA THR A 337 -28.09 5.27 -16.24
C THR A 337 -27.82 6.61 -15.55
N ILE A 338 -26.57 6.89 -15.17
CA ILE A 338 -26.19 8.16 -14.57
C ILE A 338 -26.07 9.23 -15.66
N LYS A 339 -26.53 10.45 -15.34
CA LYS A 339 -26.44 11.60 -16.23
C LYS A 339 -25.45 12.64 -15.71
N ASP A 340 -24.79 13.33 -16.63
CA ASP A 340 -24.02 14.54 -16.32
C ASP A 340 -24.93 15.76 -16.07
N ARG A 341 -24.33 16.93 -15.86
CA ARG A 341 -25.06 18.17 -15.56
C ARG A 341 -25.85 18.68 -16.76
N GLU A 342 -25.41 18.30 -17.95
CA GLU A 342 -25.99 18.60 -19.24
C GLU A 342 -27.13 17.62 -19.61
N GLY A 343 -27.34 16.58 -18.81
CA GLY A 343 -28.40 15.59 -18.97
C GLY A 343 -28.04 14.39 -19.84
N ASN A 344 -26.78 14.27 -20.29
CA ASN A 344 -26.30 13.16 -21.10
C ASN A 344 -25.94 11.97 -20.22
N TYR A 345 -26.25 10.76 -20.67
CA TYR A 345 -25.79 9.54 -19.99
C TYR A 345 -24.26 9.45 -20.04
N VAL A 346 -23.66 8.94 -18.97
CA VAL A 346 -22.21 8.77 -18.88
C VAL A 346 -21.82 7.30 -18.79
N ASN A 347 -20.60 6.99 -19.23
CA ASN A 347 -20.04 5.65 -19.14
C ASN A 347 -19.35 5.39 -17.78
N ALA A 348 -19.05 4.12 -17.52
CA ALA A 348 -18.41 3.67 -16.30
C ALA A 348 -17.03 4.31 -16.07
N GLY A 349 -16.26 4.58 -17.13
CA GLY A 349 -14.97 5.25 -17.07
C GLY A 349 -15.09 6.71 -16.63
N THR A 350 -16.14 7.41 -17.06
CA THR A 350 -16.48 8.76 -16.58
C THR A 350 -16.85 8.74 -15.10
N LEU A 351 -17.67 7.80 -14.65
CA LEU A 351 -17.99 7.65 -13.23
C LEU A 351 -16.76 7.40 -12.37
N LYS A 352 -15.86 6.51 -12.80
CA LYS A 352 -14.56 6.29 -12.14
C LYS A 352 -13.72 7.56 -12.13
N SER A 353 -13.67 8.30 -13.23
CA SER A 353 -12.93 9.57 -13.30
C SER A 353 -13.50 10.61 -12.35
N TRP A 354 -14.83 10.66 -12.18
CA TRP A 354 -15.49 11.52 -11.20
C TRP A 354 -15.19 11.06 -9.77
N ALA A 355 -15.19 9.76 -9.51
CA ALA A 355 -14.83 9.19 -8.22
C ALA A 355 -13.38 9.56 -7.84
N LEU A 356 -12.42 9.37 -8.74
CA LEU A 356 -11.03 9.79 -8.50
C LEU A 356 -10.91 11.30 -8.28
N SER A 357 -11.64 12.10 -9.07
CA SER A 357 -11.58 13.57 -8.99
C SER A 357 -12.24 14.13 -7.73
N SER A 358 -13.33 13.51 -7.27
CA SER A 358 -14.01 13.88 -6.03
C SER A 358 -13.20 13.48 -4.80
N GLY A 359 -12.55 12.32 -4.82
CA GLY A 359 -11.65 11.90 -3.76
C GLY A 359 -10.53 12.92 -3.51
N LYS A 360 -9.94 13.49 -4.56
CA LYS A 360 -8.92 14.56 -4.42
C LYS A 360 -9.42 15.84 -3.73
N LYS A 361 -10.73 16.04 -3.67
CA LYS A 361 -11.37 17.21 -3.03
C LYS A 361 -11.86 16.91 -1.62
N ASP A 362 -11.76 15.66 -1.17
CA ASP A 362 -12.17 15.29 0.17
C ASP A 362 -11.18 15.88 1.20
N GLU A 363 -11.72 16.35 2.32
CA GLU A 363 -10.96 16.99 3.40
C GLU A 363 -9.81 16.12 3.92
N GLY A 364 -9.94 14.79 3.89
CA GLY A 364 -8.84 13.88 4.27
C GLY A 364 -7.64 13.92 3.33
N PHE A 365 -7.79 14.48 2.13
CA PHE A 365 -6.73 14.60 1.13
C PHE A 365 -6.16 16.03 1.00
N LYS A 366 -6.71 17.02 1.71
CA LYS A 366 -6.39 18.45 1.48
C LYS A 366 -4.91 18.80 1.65
N ASP A 367 -4.23 18.11 2.55
CA ASP A 367 -2.82 18.32 2.89
C ASP A 367 -1.88 17.31 2.18
N VAL A 368 -2.44 16.41 1.37
CA VAL A 368 -1.69 15.40 0.63
C VAL A 368 -1.35 15.94 -0.75
N LYS A 369 -0.05 16.14 -1.00
CA LYS A 369 0.44 16.46 -2.35
C LYS A 369 0.34 15.24 -3.27
N ASP A 370 -0.46 15.38 -4.33
CA ASP A 370 -0.68 14.38 -5.38
C ASP A 370 -1.12 13.00 -4.84
N PRO A 371 -2.29 12.91 -4.19
CA PRO A 371 -2.71 11.67 -3.58
C PRO A 371 -2.99 10.60 -4.62
N PHE A 372 -2.42 9.42 -4.39
CA PHE A 372 -2.82 8.22 -5.13
C PHE A 372 -4.16 7.76 -4.56
N ILE A 373 -5.15 7.69 -5.44
CA ILE A 373 -6.51 7.23 -5.14
C ILE A 373 -6.79 6.11 -6.11
N MET A 374 -7.24 4.99 -5.59
CA MET A 374 -7.70 3.87 -6.41
C MET A 374 -9.17 3.66 -6.05
N ARG A 375 -10.04 3.56 -7.05
CA ARG A 375 -11.48 3.28 -6.90
C ARG A 375 -11.90 2.36 -8.07
N PRO A 376 -12.73 1.34 -7.83
CA PRO A 376 -13.11 0.36 -8.85
C PRO A 376 -13.99 0.99 -9.93
N LEU A 377 -14.23 0.28 -11.03
CA LEU A 377 -15.35 0.62 -11.91
C LEU A 377 -16.68 0.37 -11.17
N PRO A 378 -17.76 1.09 -11.52
CA PRO A 378 -19.08 0.79 -10.99
C PRO A 378 -19.54 -0.62 -11.36
N ASN A 379 -20.21 -1.29 -10.43
CA ASN A 379 -20.94 -2.51 -10.71
C ASN A 379 -22.30 -2.16 -11.34
N TYR A 380 -22.38 -2.26 -12.67
CA TYR A 380 -23.56 -1.91 -13.44
C TYR A 380 -24.21 -3.17 -14.04
N ASN A 381 -25.43 -3.46 -13.60
CA ASN A 381 -26.25 -4.54 -14.12
C ASN A 381 -26.91 -4.09 -15.44
N THR A 382 -26.58 -4.75 -16.54
CA THR A 382 -27.04 -4.40 -17.89
C THR A 382 -28.48 -4.80 -18.16
N GLU A 383 -29.00 -5.85 -17.51
CA GLU A 383 -30.42 -6.24 -17.59
C GLU A 383 -31.31 -5.26 -16.81
N THR A 384 -30.98 -5.00 -15.54
CA THR A 384 -31.79 -4.11 -14.70
C THR A 384 -31.53 -2.63 -14.98
N LYS A 385 -30.44 -2.32 -15.68
CA LYS A 385 -29.94 -0.97 -15.99
C LYS A 385 -29.65 -0.15 -14.72
N LYS A 386 -29.14 -0.79 -13.68
CA LYS A 386 -28.90 -0.18 -12.38
C LYS A 386 -27.47 -0.45 -11.90
N LEU A 387 -26.93 0.52 -11.17
CA LEU A 387 -25.83 0.25 -10.26
C LEU A 387 -26.34 -0.64 -9.13
N GLU A 388 -25.59 -1.67 -8.76
CA GLU A 388 -25.94 -2.63 -7.71
C GLU A 388 -24.72 -2.94 -6.82
N ALA A 389 -24.96 -3.51 -5.63
CA ALA A 389 -23.86 -4.00 -4.81
C ALA A 389 -23.11 -5.12 -5.54
N VAL A 390 -21.80 -5.13 -5.40
CA VAL A 390 -20.90 -6.19 -5.88
C VAL A 390 -21.16 -7.43 -5.06
N THR A 391 -21.26 -8.59 -5.71
CA THR A 391 -21.26 -9.88 -5.03
C THR A 391 -20.22 -10.82 -5.62
N GLU A 392 -19.69 -11.77 -4.85
CA GLU A 392 -18.75 -12.76 -5.38
C GLU A 392 -18.82 -14.03 -4.55
N VAL A 393 -18.83 -15.19 -5.22
CA VAL A 393 -18.65 -16.49 -4.56
C VAL A 393 -17.19 -16.89 -4.68
N LEU A 394 -16.58 -17.23 -3.55
CA LEU A 394 -15.21 -17.71 -3.43
C LEU A 394 -15.23 -19.15 -2.91
N ASP A 395 -14.73 -20.07 -3.73
CA ASP A 395 -14.70 -21.50 -3.39
C ASP A 395 -13.72 -21.80 -2.24
N PRO A 396 -13.96 -22.86 -1.45
CA PRO A 396 -12.99 -23.34 -0.47
C PRO A 396 -11.62 -23.63 -1.11
N ILE A 397 -10.54 -23.39 -0.36
CA ILE A 397 -9.17 -23.69 -0.81
C ILE A 397 -8.79 -25.12 -0.41
N SER A 398 -9.26 -25.57 0.74
CA SER A 398 -9.07 -26.92 1.28
C SER A 398 -10.28 -27.33 2.10
N GLU A 399 -10.48 -28.63 2.26
CA GLU A 399 -11.44 -29.17 3.23
C GLU A 399 -11.01 -28.82 4.66
N GLY A 400 -11.98 -28.69 5.57
CA GLY A 400 -11.70 -28.43 6.99
C GLY A 400 -12.96 -28.41 7.84
N ASN A 401 -12.85 -27.87 9.05
CA ASN A 401 -13.96 -27.86 10.02
C ASN A 401 -15.19 -27.08 9.51
N LEU A 402 -14.99 -26.14 8.58
CA LEU A 402 -16.06 -25.35 7.97
C LEU A 402 -16.53 -25.90 6.63
N SER A 403 -16.15 -27.13 6.25
CA SER A 403 -16.68 -27.77 5.04
C SER A 403 -18.22 -27.84 5.10
N GLY A 404 -18.87 -27.36 4.04
CA GLY A 404 -20.33 -27.25 3.95
C GLY A 404 -20.93 -26.00 4.59
N LYS A 405 -20.11 -25.13 5.21
CA LYS A 405 -20.54 -23.85 5.77
C LYS A 405 -20.36 -22.72 4.76
N VAL A 406 -21.24 -21.72 4.84
CA VAL A 406 -21.18 -20.50 4.02
C VAL A 406 -20.97 -19.28 4.92
N VAL A 407 -19.91 -18.51 4.67
CA VAL A 407 -19.67 -17.25 5.38
C VAL A 407 -19.82 -16.07 4.43
N ILE A 408 -20.73 -15.17 4.77
CA ILE A 408 -21.02 -13.96 4.01
C ILE A 408 -20.25 -12.80 4.64
N LEU A 409 -19.28 -12.24 3.91
CA LEU A 409 -18.47 -11.12 4.37
C LEU A 409 -18.84 -9.85 3.63
N ASN A 410 -19.05 -8.79 4.39
CA ASN A 410 -19.35 -7.47 3.86
C ASN A 410 -18.25 -6.46 4.24
N PRO A 411 -17.34 -6.09 3.33
CA PRO A 411 -16.51 -4.91 3.55
C PRO A 411 -17.40 -3.68 3.37
N GLY A 412 -17.48 -2.86 4.42
CA GLY A 412 -18.24 -1.62 4.42
C GLY A 412 -17.87 -0.70 3.25
N HIS A 413 -18.86 0.03 2.73
CA HIS A 413 -18.69 1.02 1.65
C HIS A 413 -18.20 0.41 0.31
N GLY A 414 -17.43 1.15 -0.49
CA GLY A 414 -16.72 0.64 -1.66
C GLY A 414 -17.49 0.63 -3.00
N GLY A 415 -18.65 1.28 -3.08
CA GLY A 415 -19.52 1.23 -4.27
C GLY A 415 -20.07 2.57 -4.74
N TYR A 416 -20.81 2.56 -5.85
CA TYR A 416 -21.32 3.77 -6.49
C TYR A 416 -22.82 3.96 -6.24
N GLN A 417 -23.22 5.18 -5.86
CA GLN A 417 -24.62 5.52 -5.69
C GLN A 417 -25.38 5.56 -7.02
N GLN A 418 -26.55 4.94 -7.04
CA GLN A 418 -27.37 4.79 -8.24
C GLN A 418 -27.99 6.10 -8.79
N ASN A 419 -28.09 7.17 -8.00
CA ASN A 419 -28.72 8.43 -8.41
C ASN A 419 -27.76 9.40 -9.09
N ASN A 420 -26.52 9.47 -8.61
CA ASN A 420 -25.53 10.49 -9.03
C ASN A 420 -24.16 9.89 -9.38
N GLY A 421 -23.98 8.58 -9.23
CA GLY A 421 -22.69 7.92 -9.47
C GLY A 421 -21.59 8.34 -8.49
N PHE A 422 -21.95 8.89 -7.31
CA PHE A 422 -20.98 9.21 -6.27
C PHE A 422 -20.41 7.92 -5.67
N PHE A 423 -19.10 7.86 -5.51
CA PHE A 423 -18.44 6.71 -4.88
C PHE A 423 -18.44 6.85 -3.36
N ASP A 424 -18.99 5.86 -2.68
CA ASP A 424 -18.99 5.75 -1.23
C ASP A 424 -17.65 5.16 -0.75
N ALA A 425 -16.74 6.03 -0.31
CA ALA A 425 -15.45 5.64 0.24
C ALA A 425 -15.50 5.31 1.75
N GLY A 426 -16.67 5.48 2.38
CA GLY A 426 -16.76 5.65 3.83
C GLY A 426 -16.00 6.90 4.25
N THR A 427 -15.48 6.92 5.48
CA THR A 427 -14.70 8.07 5.91
C THR A 427 -13.33 8.10 5.27
N VAL A 428 -12.89 9.33 5.00
CA VAL A 428 -11.57 9.64 4.48
C VAL A 428 -10.80 10.51 5.47
N LEU A 429 -9.63 10.04 5.88
CA LEU A 429 -8.72 10.71 6.81
C LEU A 429 -7.33 10.87 6.19
N SER A 430 -6.55 11.80 6.76
CA SER A 430 -5.10 11.84 6.56
C SER A 430 -4.42 11.38 7.84
N VAL A 431 -3.39 10.55 7.72
CA VAL A 431 -2.49 10.20 8.80
C VAL A 431 -1.07 10.50 8.38
N LYS A 432 -0.23 10.88 9.34
CA LYS A 432 1.20 11.07 9.06
C LYS A 432 1.90 9.74 8.95
N ASN A 433 2.63 9.55 7.86
CA ASN A 433 3.61 8.49 7.77
C ASN A 433 4.86 8.82 8.61
N ALA A 434 5.82 7.90 8.59
CA ALA A 434 7.08 8.04 9.30
C ALA A 434 7.88 9.32 9.00
N GLU A 435 7.81 9.77 7.76
CA GLU A 435 8.51 10.97 7.30
C GLU A 435 7.73 12.26 7.65
N GLY A 436 6.63 12.14 8.42
CA GLY A 436 5.75 13.24 8.79
C GLY A 436 4.88 13.74 7.64
N LYS A 437 4.84 13.02 6.51
CA LYS A 437 4.03 13.35 5.34
C LYS A 437 2.63 12.79 5.52
N GLU A 438 1.62 13.61 5.23
CA GLU A 438 0.23 13.19 5.23
C GLU A 438 -0.03 12.14 4.14
N MET A 439 -0.68 11.06 4.55
CA MET A 439 -1.10 9.92 3.73
C MET A 439 -2.60 9.71 3.91
N PRO A 440 -3.35 9.68 2.81
CA PRO A 440 -4.79 9.54 2.89
C PRO A 440 -5.19 8.07 3.07
N ILE A 441 -6.23 7.86 3.87
CA ILE A 441 -6.82 6.56 4.15
C ILE A 441 -8.31 6.66 3.90
N GLU A 442 -8.83 5.72 3.11
CA GLU A 442 -10.25 5.55 2.90
C GLU A 442 -10.72 4.28 3.64
N GLU A 443 -11.77 4.39 4.43
CA GLU A 443 -12.34 3.30 5.24
C GLU A 443 -12.57 2.02 4.42
N TRP A 444 -13.21 2.16 3.26
CA TRP A 444 -13.58 1.01 2.42
C TRP A 444 -12.37 0.14 2.05
N ARG A 445 -11.17 0.74 1.90
CA ARG A 445 -9.94 0.02 1.56
C ARG A 445 -9.40 -0.77 2.73
N VAL A 446 -9.46 -0.19 3.92
CA VAL A 446 -9.02 -0.85 5.14
C VAL A 446 -9.96 -2.01 5.43
N ALA A 447 -11.28 -1.77 5.43
CA ALA A 447 -12.29 -2.80 5.60
C ALA A 447 -12.13 -3.95 4.59
N GLN A 448 -11.95 -3.63 3.31
CA GLN A 448 -11.71 -4.62 2.26
C GLN A 448 -10.47 -5.48 2.55
N SER A 449 -9.37 -4.87 2.98
CA SER A 449 -8.12 -5.61 3.26
C SER A 449 -8.27 -6.61 4.42
N TYR A 450 -9.03 -6.27 5.45
CA TYR A 450 -9.36 -7.20 6.52
C TYR A 450 -10.27 -8.33 6.01
N VAL A 451 -11.30 -8.01 5.23
CA VAL A 451 -12.23 -9.01 4.68
C VAL A 451 -11.52 -10.01 3.78
N GLU A 452 -10.59 -9.57 2.93
CA GLU A 452 -9.79 -10.46 2.09
C GLU A 452 -9.00 -11.47 2.94
N LYS A 453 -8.35 -11.00 4.01
CA LYS A 453 -7.58 -11.86 4.92
C LYS A 453 -8.46 -12.81 5.74
N ILE A 454 -9.64 -12.35 6.17
CA ILE A 454 -10.62 -13.19 6.87
C ILE A 454 -11.13 -14.27 5.91
N SER A 455 -11.48 -13.89 4.68
CA SER A 455 -11.91 -14.79 3.61
C SER A 455 -10.88 -15.89 3.36
N ASP A 456 -9.60 -15.54 3.14
CA ASP A 456 -8.54 -16.52 2.93
C ASP A 456 -8.42 -17.52 4.10
N ASN A 457 -8.52 -17.04 5.35
CA ASN A 457 -8.49 -17.92 6.52
C ASN A 457 -9.68 -18.89 6.56
N LEU A 458 -10.89 -18.40 6.32
CA LEU A 458 -12.11 -19.21 6.33
C LEU A 458 -12.12 -20.25 5.20
N ARG A 459 -11.69 -19.85 3.99
CA ARG A 459 -11.61 -20.74 2.83
C ARG A 459 -10.57 -21.85 3.00
N ASN A 460 -9.47 -21.58 3.71
CA ASN A 460 -8.50 -22.61 4.10
C ASN A 460 -9.08 -23.60 5.13
N ARG A 461 -10.15 -23.22 5.83
CA ARG A 461 -10.84 -24.07 6.82
C ARG A 461 -12.05 -24.82 6.23
N GLY A 462 -12.28 -24.75 4.92
CA GLY A 462 -13.40 -25.44 4.26
C GLY A 462 -14.62 -24.59 3.96
N ALA A 463 -14.69 -23.34 4.43
CA ALA A 463 -15.86 -22.50 4.19
C ALA A 463 -15.92 -22.04 2.73
N GLN A 464 -17.13 -22.04 2.16
CA GLN A 464 -17.41 -21.23 0.98
C GLN A 464 -17.68 -19.79 1.44
N VAL A 465 -17.10 -18.80 0.76
CA VAL A 465 -17.24 -17.39 1.15
C VAL A 465 -18.03 -16.62 0.10
N VAL A 466 -18.99 -15.82 0.55
CA VAL A 466 -19.74 -14.88 -0.30
C VAL A 466 -19.34 -13.46 0.09
N ILE A 467 -18.78 -12.69 -0.84
CA ILE A 467 -18.55 -11.26 -0.65
C ILE A 467 -19.78 -10.48 -1.09
N VAL A 468 -20.19 -9.48 -0.33
CA VAL A 468 -21.18 -8.46 -0.75
C VAL A 468 -20.66 -7.08 -0.39
N SER A 469 -20.56 -6.14 -1.33
CA SER A 469 -19.95 -4.82 -1.10
C SER A 469 -20.59 -3.71 -1.93
N GLY A 470 -20.55 -2.47 -1.44
CA GLY A 470 -20.97 -1.29 -2.19
C GLY A 470 -22.38 -0.77 -1.90
N ALA A 471 -22.67 0.41 -2.45
CA ALA A 471 -23.87 1.19 -2.13
C ALA A 471 -25.04 0.97 -3.11
N VAL A 472 -26.26 0.83 -2.60
CA VAL A 472 -27.52 0.96 -3.37
C VAL A 472 -28.70 1.18 -2.42
N ARG A 473 -29.43 2.31 -2.27
CA ARG A 473 -29.54 3.72 -2.80
C ARG A 473 -30.01 4.60 -1.59
N ASN A 474 -30.13 5.94 -1.65
CA ASN A 474 -30.72 6.81 -0.59
C ASN A 474 -30.37 6.42 0.89
N GLY A 475 -29.11 6.15 1.19
CA GLY A 475 -28.67 5.69 2.53
C GLY A 475 -28.02 4.30 2.57
N GLY A 476 -27.86 3.62 1.42
CA GLY A 476 -27.09 2.38 1.32
C GLY A 476 -27.99 1.14 1.21
N MET A 477 -27.40 -0.05 1.42
CA MET A 477 -28.07 -1.35 1.25
C MET A 477 -29.44 -1.45 1.95
N ALA A 478 -29.60 -0.74 3.08
CA ALA A 478 -30.83 -0.67 3.86
C ALA A 478 -32.04 -0.22 3.06
N ALA A 479 -31.90 0.84 2.25
CA ALA A 479 -33.04 1.41 1.54
C ALA A 479 -33.56 0.51 0.41
N GLN A 480 -32.79 -0.50 0.01
CA GLN A 480 -33.20 -1.48 -1.01
C GLN A 480 -33.52 -2.85 -0.44
N GLU A 481 -33.42 -3.02 0.89
CA GLU A 481 -33.49 -4.35 1.52
C GLU A 481 -32.57 -5.34 0.77
N TYR A 482 -31.38 -4.86 0.36
CA TYR A 482 -30.56 -5.60 -0.58
C TYR A 482 -30.10 -6.93 0.02
N LEU A 483 -29.71 -6.92 1.30
CA LEU A 483 -29.25 -8.11 2.00
C LEU A 483 -30.41 -9.09 2.19
N GLU A 484 -31.61 -8.63 2.58
CA GLU A 484 -32.79 -9.49 2.68
C GLU A 484 -33.13 -10.14 1.34
N ASN A 485 -33.07 -9.37 0.26
CA ASN A 485 -33.35 -9.88 -1.08
C ASN A 485 -32.25 -10.83 -1.55
N MET A 486 -30.98 -10.59 -1.22
CA MET A 486 -29.88 -11.51 -1.54
C MET A 486 -30.04 -12.83 -0.78
N LEU A 487 -30.28 -12.77 0.52
CA LEU A 487 -30.51 -13.92 1.40
C LEU A 487 -31.81 -14.68 1.08
N ALA A 488 -32.74 -14.06 0.33
CA ALA A 488 -33.92 -14.71 -0.22
C ALA A 488 -33.70 -15.25 -1.65
N GLY A 489 -32.48 -15.21 -2.19
CA GLY A 489 -32.16 -15.67 -3.54
C GLY A 489 -32.68 -14.76 -4.67
N LYS A 490 -33.04 -13.51 -4.36
CA LYS A 490 -33.59 -12.52 -5.32
C LYS A 490 -32.55 -11.51 -5.83
N LYS A 491 -31.36 -11.50 -5.22
CA LYS A 491 -30.20 -10.65 -5.56
C LYS A 491 -28.91 -11.47 -5.40
N GLY A 492 -27.82 -10.95 -5.94
CA GLY A 492 -26.57 -11.70 -6.16
C GLY A 492 -26.61 -12.47 -7.48
N ASP A 493 -25.47 -12.91 -8.01
CA ASP A 493 -25.42 -13.61 -9.30
C ASP A 493 -26.09 -14.98 -9.23
N ASP A 494 -26.11 -15.68 -10.36
CA ASP A 494 -26.55 -17.06 -10.42
C ASP A 494 -25.85 -17.95 -9.38
N ASN A 495 -24.54 -17.83 -9.20
CA ASN A 495 -23.78 -18.61 -8.21
C ASN A 495 -24.12 -18.23 -6.77
N VAL A 496 -24.30 -16.95 -6.46
CA VAL A 496 -24.70 -16.45 -5.14
C VAL A 496 -26.11 -16.94 -4.85
N ARG A 497 -27.04 -16.80 -5.81
CA ARG A 497 -28.40 -17.32 -5.67
C ARG A 497 -28.40 -18.83 -5.48
N GLU A 498 -27.57 -19.56 -6.21
CA GLU A 498 -27.40 -21.01 -6.09
C GLU A 498 -26.88 -21.38 -4.69
N VAL A 499 -25.78 -20.78 -4.25
CA VAL A 499 -25.19 -21.02 -2.92
C VAL A 499 -26.17 -20.67 -1.80
N ILE A 500 -26.82 -19.51 -1.87
CA ILE A 500 -27.79 -19.07 -0.86
C ILE A 500 -29.04 -19.96 -0.85
N SER A 501 -29.54 -20.40 -2.01
CA SER A 501 -30.75 -21.24 -2.07
C SER A 501 -30.50 -22.71 -1.71
N SER A 502 -29.26 -23.18 -1.85
CA SER A 502 -28.87 -24.58 -1.57
C SER A 502 -28.31 -24.81 -0.17
N THR A 503 -28.07 -23.75 0.61
CA THR A 503 -27.50 -23.84 1.95
C THR A 503 -28.56 -23.55 3.02
N ASP A 504 -28.58 -24.35 4.08
CA ASP A 504 -29.46 -24.11 5.22
C ASP A 504 -28.98 -22.88 6.00
N LYS A 505 -29.93 -22.07 6.51
CA LYS A 505 -29.59 -20.83 7.23
C LYS A 505 -28.74 -21.06 8.49
N SER A 506 -28.86 -22.23 9.12
CA SER A 506 -28.03 -22.64 10.27
C SER A 506 -26.56 -22.90 9.88
N ASP A 507 -26.28 -23.10 8.60
CA ASP A 507 -24.93 -23.28 8.06
C ASP A 507 -24.37 -21.99 7.47
N MET A 508 -25.08 -20.87 7.64
CA MET A 508 -24.67 -19.55 7.20
C MET A 508 -24.24 -18.67 8.38
N LEU A 509 -23.30 -17.75 8.13
CA LEU A 509 -22.95 -16.66 9.04
C LEU A 509 -22.69 -15.38 8.24
N PHE A 510 -23.12 -14.23 8.77
CA PHE A 510 -22.87 -12.92 8.17
C PHE A 510 -21.97 -12.04 9.05
N LEU A 511 -20.91 -11.47 8.49
CA LEU A 511 -20.06 -10.49 9.17
C LEU A 511 -19.86 -9.26 8.29
N SER A 512 -20.33 -8.11 8.77
CA SER A 512 -19.99 -6.81 8.21
C SER A 512 -18.76 -6.24 8.91
N VAL A 513 -17.81 -5.72 8.15
CA VAL A 513 -16.53 -5.21 8.64
C VAL A 513 -16.39 -3.75 8.25
N HIS A 514 -16.21 -2.91 9.26
CA HIS A 514 -16.12 -1.46 9.17
C HIS A 514 -14.90 -0.93 9.94
N VAL A 515 -14.57 0.33 9.66
CA VAL A 515 -13.49 1.03 10.34
C VAL A 515 -13.94 2.44 10.71
N GLU A 516 -14.07 2.68 12.01
CA GLU A 516 -14.47 3.97 12.55
C GLU A 516 -13.40 5.06 12.31
N SER A 517 -13.83 6.30 12.38
CA SER A 517 -13.08 7.47 11.94
C SER A 517 -13.49 8.74 12.69
N ALA A 518 -13.79 8.58 13.98
CA ALA A 518 -14.24 9.65 14.85
C ALA A 518 -13.12 10.67 15.15
N LYS A 519 -12.91 11.61 14.23
CA LYS A 519 -12.00 12.77 14.35
C LYS A 519 -12.27 13.62 15.60
N SER A 520 -13.51 13.66 16.07
CA SER A 520 -13.89 14.39 17.28
C SER A 520 -13.38 13.74 18.57
N LYS A 521 -12.97 12.47 18.50
CA LYS A 521 -12.50 11.66 19.63
C LYS A 521 -11.29 10.80 19.20
N PRO A 522 -10.16 11.42 18.84
CA PRO A 522 -9.01 10.71 18.28
C PRO A 522 -8.38 9.74 19.29
N ASP A 523 -8.51 9.96 20.60
CA ASP A 523 -7.92 9.08 21.61
C ASP A 523 -8.77 7.82 21.91
N GLU A 524 -10.02 7.78 21.47
CA GLU A 524 -10.88 6.60 21.63
C GLU A 524 -10.59 5.57 20.53
N LYS A 525 -10.46 4.29 20.91
CA LYS A 525 -10.11 3.20 19.98
C LYS A 525 -11.26 2.79 19.06
N PHE A 526 -12.51 2.91 19.50
CA PHE A 526 -13.72 2.46 18.77
C PHE A 526 -13.71 1.03 18.22
N CYS A 527 -12.91 0.13 18.79
CA CYS A 527 -13.01 -1.30 18.52
C CYS A 527 -14.34 -1.81 19.12
N THR A 528 -15.33 -2.16 18.29
CA THR A 528 -16.64 -2.65 18.76
C THR A 528 -17.17 -3.76 17.88
N VAL A 529 -17.78 -4.78 18.48
CA VAL A 529 -18.57 -5.78 17.78
C VAL A 529 -20.02 -5.63 18.20
N ARG A 530 -20.87 -5.32 17.21
CA ARG A 530 -22.26 -4.93 17.39
C ARG A 530 -23.19 -6.07 16.98
N TYR A 531 -24.06 -6.46 17.90
CA TYR A 531 -25.03 -7.55 17.71
C TYR A 531 -26.45 -7.05 17.97
N THR A 532 -27.45 -7.70 17.36
CA THR A 532 -28.86 -7.25 17.47
C THR A 532 -29.70 -8.17 18.35
N LYS A 533 -29.46 -9.48 18.31
CA LYS A 533 -30.24 -10.49 19.06
C LYS A 533 -29.33 -11.36 19.92
N ASP A 534 -29.92 -12.13 20.83
CA ASP A 534 -29.16 -13.05 21.69
C ASP A 534 -28.38 -14.10 20.88
N ILE A 535 -28.93 -14.60 19.76
CA ILE A 535 -28.22 -15.53 18.85
C ILE A 535 -26.98 -14.89 18.19
N ASP A 536 -27.00 -13.58 18.00
CA ASP A 536 -25.87 -12.82 17.45
C ASP A 536 -24.81 -12.51 18.53
N LYS A 537 -25.20 -12.61 19.81
CA LYS A 537 -24.32 -12.30 20.94
C LYS A 537 -23.19 -13.32 21.07
N GLU A 538 -23.41 -14.58 20.74
CA GLU A 538 -22.37 -15.62 20.77
C GLU A 538 -21.22 -15.28 19.82
N LEU A 539 -21.51 -14.90 18.57
CA LEU A 539 -20.50 -14.45 17.62
C LEU A 539 -19.71 -13.25 18.16
N ALA A 540 -20.42 -12.26 18.71
CA ALA A 540 -19.80 -11.06 19.29
C ALA A 540 -18.88 -11.40 20.47
N ASP A 541 -19.33 -12.27 21.38
CA ASP A 541 -18.56 -12.72 22.53
C ASP A 541 -17.33 -13.55 22.10
N ASN A 542 -17.48 -14.42 21.10
CA ASN A 542 -16.37 -15.20 20.54
C ASN A 542 -15.34 -14.30 19.83
N ILE A 543 -15.79 -13.29 19.09
CA ILE A 543 -14.89 -12.29 18.48
C ILE A 543 -14.10 -11.56 19.58
N ASN A 544 -14.77 -11.07 20.64
CA ASN A 544 -14.08 -10.45 21.77
C ASN A 544 -13.06 -11.41 22.39
N LYS A 545 -13.46 -12.65 22.70
CA LYS A 545 -12.64 -13.69 23.33
C LYS A 545 -11.37 -13.97 22.52
N HIS A 546 -11.51 -14.31 21.23
CA HIS A 546 -10.37 -14.70 20.39
C HIS A 546 -9.44 -13.53 20.11
N VAL A 547 -9.98 -12.33 19.87
CA VAL A 547 -9.14 -11.14 19.68
C VAL A 547 -8.43 -10.76 20.98
N LYS A 548 -9.09 -10.88 22.15
CA LYS A 548 -8.44 -10.63 23.45
C LYS A 548 -7.29 -11.59 23.74
N GLN A 549 -7.38 -12.83 23.25
CA GLN A 549 -6.35 -13.84 23.42
C GLN A 549 -5.20 -13.69 22.41
N GLY A 550 -5.52 -13.42 21.14
CA GLY A 550 -4.53 -13.37 20.08
C GLY A 550 -4.00 -11.97 19.74
N PHE A 551 -4.77 -10.91 19.97
CA PHE A 551 -4.44 -9.56 19.52
C PHE A 551 -5.07 -8.43 20.36
N ILE A 552 -4.46 -8.15 21.51
CA ILE A 552 -4.99 -7.22 22.51
C ILE A 552 -5.19 -5.78 22.02
N SER A 553 -4.38 -5.32 21.06
CA SER A 553 -4.33 -3.91 20.63
C SER A 553 -5.66 -3.42 20.06
N LEU A 554 -6.39 -4.30 19.35
CA LEU A 554 -7.67 -4.04 18.71
C LEU A 554 -8.83 -4.87 19.29
N THR A 555 -8.72 -5.30 20.56
CA THR A 555 -9.80 -6.06 21.21
C THR A 555 -11.10 -5.25 21.22
N PRO A 556 -12.18 -5.75 20.60
CA PRO A 556 -13.42 -5.00 20.50
C PRO A 556 -14.26 -5.16 21.75
N ASN A 557 -14.95 -4.10 22.19
CA ASN A 557 -16.04 -4.24 23.16
C ASN A 557 -17.28 -4.83 22.48
N THR A 558 -18.08 -5.62 23.19
CA THR A 558 -19.37 -6.07 22.69
C THR A 558 -20.45 -5.03 23.00
N ALA A 559 -21.31 -4.76 22.02
CA ALA A 559 -22.40 -3.79 22.17
C ALA A 559 -23.66 -4.29 21.48
N SER A 560 -24.82 -4.14 22.15
CA SER A 560 -26.10 -4.35 21.48
C SER A 560 -26.45 -3.12 20.66
N ASP A 561 -26.84 -3.33 19.39
CA ASP A 561 -27.23 -2.27 18.47
C ASP A 561 -28.28 -2.79 17.49
N ASN A 562 -29.12 -1.89 16.97
CA ASN A 562 -30.18 -2.21 16.03
C ASN A 562 -29.77 -1.82 14.60
N LEU A 563 -28.62 -2.32 14.15
CA LEU A 563 -28.09 -2.04 12.82
C LEU A 563 -28.83 -2.83 11.73
N TYR A 564 -29.00 -2.21 10.56
CA TYR A 564 -29.70 -2.83 9.43
C TYR A 564 -29.07 -4.16 9.01
N VAL A 565 -27.75 -4.22 8.86
CA VAL A 565 -27.06 -5.41 8.32
C VAL A 565 -27.31 -6.66 9.18
N ASN A 566 -27.37 -6.49 10.49
CA ASN A 566 -27.73 -7.56 11.43
C ASN A 566 -29.23 -7.90 11.38
N ARG A 567 -30.11 -6.88 11.32
CA ARG A 567 -31.56 -7.11 11.17
C ARG A 567 -31.91 -7.87 9.90
N ALA A 568 -31.19 -7.60 8.80
CA ALA A 568 -31.43 -8.16 7.48
C ALA A 568 -31.11 -9.66 7.41
N ALA A 569 -30.18 -10.15 8.24
CA ALA A 569 -29.71 -11.53 8.24
C ALA A 569 -30.77 -12.58 8.65
N LYS A 570 -31.93 -12.16 9.19
CA LYS A 570 -33.11 -12.98 9.57
C LYS A 570 -32.93 -14.51 9.54
N GLY A 571 -32.50 -15.06 10.68
CA GLY A 571 -32.31 -16.51 10.88
C GLY A 571 -30.89 -17.00 10.60
N ILE A 572 -29.97 -16.08 10.30
CA ILE A 572 -28.53 -16.31 10.13
C ILE A 572 -27.82 -15.53 11.23
N THR A 573 -26.84 -16.14 11.89
CA THR A 573 -26.00 -15.48 12.90
C THR A 573 -25.25 -14.32 12.27
N SER A 574 -25.29 -13.14 12.89
CA SER A 574 -24.78 -11.92 12.28
C SER A 574 -24.09 -10.96 13.24
N SER A 575 -23.11 -10.20 12.76
CA SER A 575 -22.54 -9.08 13.52
C SER A 575 -21.97 -8.00 12.60
N LEU A 576 -21.84 -6.79 13.13
CA LEU A 576 -21.03 -5.73 12.55
C LEU A 576 -19.80 -5.49 13.41
N LEU A 577 -18.62 -5.54 12.81
CA LEU A 577 -17.34 -5.35 13.46
C LEU A 577 -16.72 -4.02 13.04
N GLU A 578 -16.66 -3.07 13.97
CA GLU A 578 -15.82 -1.88 13.90
C GLU A 578 -14.43 -2.25 14.41
N ILE A 579 -13.46 -2.34 13.51
CA ILE A 579 -12.12 -2.82 13.85
C ILE A 579 -11.38 -1.82 14.76
N GLY A 580 -11.57 -0.52 14.51
CA GLY A 580 -10.97 0.54 15.30
C GLY A 580 -11.01 1.90 14.62
N ASN A 581 -10.61 2.93 15.35
CA ASN A 581 -10.60 4.32 14.91
C ASN A 581 -9.31 4.64 14.13
N ILE A 582 -9.43 4.93 12.84
CA ILE A 582 -8.27 5.34 12.01
C ILE A 582 -7.63 6.62 12.55
N ALA A 583 -8.42 7.53 13.16
CA ALA A 583 -7.90 8.77 13.73
C ALA A 583 -7.07 8.56 15.01
N ASN A 584 -7.08 7.35 15.59
CA ASN A 584 -6.36 7.04 16.81
C ASN A 584 -4.94 6.60 16.54
N GLU A 585 -4.01 7.55 16.65
CA GLU A 585 -2.61 7.33 16.35
C GLU A 585 -1.95 6.19 17.15
N ASN A 586 -2.52 5.78 18.31
CA ASN A 586 -1.97 4.68 19.11
C ASN A 586 -2.30 3.30 18.53
N ILE A 587 -3.35 3.20 17.71
CA ILE A 587 -3.75 1.94 17.06
C ILE A 587 -3.67 2.00 15.53
N THR A 588 -3.51 3.18 14.93
CA THR A 588 -3.36 3.35 13.48
C THR A 588 -2.28 2.43 12.94
N ASN A 589 -1.20 2.19 13.70
CA ASN A 589 -0.18 1.24 13.27
C ASN A 589 -0.67 -0.19 13.12
N SER A 590 -1.30 -0.71 14.16
CA SER A 590 -1.84 -2.05 14.13
C SER A 590 -2.99 -2.20 13.16
N LEU A 591 -3.79 -1.15 12.98
CA LEU A 591 -4.89 -1.13 12.04
C LEU A 591 -4.41 -1.23 10.58
N LEU A 592 -3.22 -0.70 10.30
CA LEU A 592 -2.65 -0.63 8.96
C LEU A 592 -1.57 -1.69 8.72
N SER A 593 -0.96 -2.31 9.73
CA SER A 593 0.04 -3.35 9.47
C SER A 593 -0.60 -4.57 8.79
N ASP A 594 -0.01 -5.04 7.68
CA ASP A 594 -0.49 -6.24 6.98
C ASP A 594 -0.41 -7.48 7.87
N TYR A 595 0.63 -7.58 8.71
CA TYR A 595 0.75 -8.64 9.69
C TYR A 595 -0.31 -8.58 10.78
N ASP A 596 -0.49 -7.43 11.41
CA ASP A 596 -1.48 -7.28 12.49
C ASP A 596 -2.89 -7.55 11.96
N GLN A 597 -3.17 -7.14 10.72
CA GLN A 597 -4.37 -7.50 10.01
C GLN A 597 -4.54 -9.02 9.83
N LYS A 598 -3.48 -9.76 9.46
CA LYS A 598 -3.55 -11.24 9.34
C LYS A 598 -3.78 -11.91 10.70
N LYS A 599 -3.09 -11.44 11.74
CA LYS A 599 -3.23 -11.94 13.10
C LYS A 599 -4.65 -11.73 13.62
N TYR A 600 -5.18 -10.52 13.41
CA TYR A 600 -6.56 -10.18 13.70
C TYR A 600 -7.54 -11.04 12.89
N ALA A 601 -7.34 -11.16 11.58
CA ALA A 601 -8.17 -11.98 10.71
C ALA A 601 -8.22 -13.45 11.13
N ASN A 602 -7.09 -14.02 11.59
CA ASN A 602 -7.05 -15.37 12.15
C ASN A 602 -7.86 -15.49 13.45
N CYS A 603 -7.81 -14.46 14.32
CA CYS A 603 -8.66 -14.41 15.52
C CYS A 603 -10.15 -14.37 15.15
N ILE A 604 -10.52 -13.58 14.14
CA ILE A 604 -11.90 -13.53 13.63
C ILE A 604 -12.32 -14.87 13.03
N ALA A 605 -11.45 -15.52 12.25
CA ALA A 605 -11.72 -16.84 11.68
C ALA A 605 -11.90 -17.91 12.76
N ASN A 606 -11.10 -17.88 13.84
CA ASN A 606 -11.29 -18.75 15.00
C ASN A 606 -12.63 -18.51 15.69
N ALA A 607 -13.03 -17.24 15.84
CA ALA A 607 -14.32 -16.89 16.43
C ALA A 607 -15.50 -17.36 15.59
N ILE A 608 -15.43 -17.19 14.26
CA ILE A 608 -16.43 -17.68 13.32
C ILE A 608 -16.49 -19.20 13.36
N GLU A 609 -15.34 -19.88 13.35
CA GLU A 609 -15.28 -21.34 13.42
C GLU A 609 -15.90 -21.88 14.71
N GLU A 610 -15.54 -21.33 15.88
CA GLU A 610 -16.17 -21.72 17.15
C GLU A 610 -17.69 -21.50 17.12
N THR A 611 -18.14 -20.38 16.57
CA THR A 611 -19.56 -20.03 16.54
C THR A 611 -20.38 -20.93 15.60
N MET A 612 -19.82 -21.37 14.47
CA MET A 612 -20.56 -22.17 13.49
C MET A 612 -20.56 -23.69 13.77
N LEU A 613 -19.75 -24.12 14.76
CA LEU A 613 -19.63 -25.52 15.18
C LEU A 613 -20.38 -25.83 16.48
N ASN A 614 -20.78 -24.79 17.22
CA ASN A 614 -21.72 -24.88 18.33
C ASN A 614 -23.17 -24.82 17.80
#